data_AF-A0A7V1Z6T5-F1
#
_entry.id   AF-A0A7V1Z6T5-F1
#
_cell.length_a   1.000
_cell.length_b   1.000
_cell.length_c   1.000
_cell.angle_alpha   90.00
_cell.angle_beta   90.00
_cell.angle_gamma   90.00
#
_symmetry.space_group_name_H-M   'P 1'
#
loop_
_entity.id
_entity.type
_entity.pdbx_description
1 polymer ?
#
loop_
_entity_poly.entity_id
_entity_poly.type
_entity_poly.pdbx_seq_one_letter_code
_entity_poly.pdbx_strand_id
1 'polypeptide(L)'
;MRKARFVLLVGVLWCLTARSVTAQVMVGAVRSTDTVLDGVRYFATLVGRDDIAKQLEPFLDTLTGGKGLAGLDRRRSLGFYVQSVPLPGQQPAGAIFIPVSDDKDFLQLLLALNFQVNEPDANQVRALTLPTGQGAYLRFAHRHAFISNERSQLAGNLPNPDQFLTPEQQRHQLVISTRIREVPPAVRKKLVSLLRELTDKPLERKPQETEGQYQFRRFLTTLLRQQLVQAVEDIEEWTLSADLDTQTHRLLVNLELVFRAGSSTAAAVNRLHRSPSRFRVLQTESGSSLVLAYPVYGALRELLDKLAAMMEKGIADKPQEQQAILRKLYESILPTLKNDFHELAIFLHGPMPDEKLAPVVALRLREGRKLEAAFRELVKVLPEDARARIHLDAATSAGHTIHQIEVSPDDKNFARVFGDEKLAFLVTDDYLLLGAGTHAVTSLQQAVAKLGSEQIGPAGSLELSLRQLAALIRHNPDNKNFADALLKTFAGQHERRDRVHLVLEGKDNRLQVRLELPTLLVQAIVASTRQ
;
A
#
# COMPACT_ATOMS: atom_id res chain seq x y z
N MET A 1 -45.27 29.80 -15.73
CA MET A 1 -43.84 30.04 -16.03
C MET A 1 -43.10 31.02 -15.08
N ARG A 2 -43.75 31.67 -14.09
CA ARG A 2 -43.08 32.57 -13.13
C ARG A 2 -42.68 31.95 -11.77
N LYS A 3 -43.19 30.76 -11.42
CA LYS A 3 -42.83 30.05 -10.17
C LYS A 3 -41.58 29.17 -10.27
N ALA A 4 -41.17 28.77 -11.48
CA ALA A 4 -39.98 27.94 -11.70
C ALA A 4 -38.65 28.73 -11.70
N ARG A 5 -38.69 30.05 -11.92
CA ARG A 5 -37.48 30.91 -11.90
C ARG A 5 -37.08 31.38 -10.50
N PHE A 6 -38.00 31.37 -9.52
CA PHE A 6 -37.71 31.80 -8.15
C PHE A 6 -37.00 30.71 -7.32
N VAL A 7 -37.29 29.43 -7.59
CA VAL A 7 -36.63 28.29 -6.92
C VAL A 7 -35.18 28.13 -7.40
N LEU A 8 -34.90 28.45 -8.66
CA LEU A 8 -33.54 28.41 -9.21
C LEU A 8 -32.67 29.58 -8.70
N LEU A 9 -33.26 30.76 -8.45
CA LEU A 9 -32.51 31.91 -7.92
C LEU A 9 -32.18 31.76 -6.42
N VAL A 10 -33.05 31.13 -5.63
CA VAL A 10 -32.80 30.82 -4.22
C VAL A 10 -31.81 29.67 -4.06
N GLY A 11 -31.83 28.67 -4.95
CA GLY A 11 -30.82 27.60 -5.00
C GLY A 11 -29.42 28.11 -5.35
N VAL A 12 -29.31 29.07 -6.28
CA VAL A 12 -28.02 29.69 -6.64
C VAL A 12 -27.52 30.63 -5.53
N LEU A 13 -28.40 31.31 -4.79
CA LEU A 13 -27.99 32.13 -3.64
C LEU A 13 -27.58 31.29 -2.41
N TRP A 14 -28.16 30.09 -2.21
CA TRP A 14 -27.72 29.15 -1.17
C TRP A 14 -26.36 28.50 -1.47
N CYS A 15 -26.01 28.31 -2.75
CA CYS A 15 -24.66 27.91 -3.13
C CYS A 15 -23.62 29.04 -2.95
N LEU A 16 -24.05 30.30 -2.85
CA LEU A 16 -23.16 31.47 -2.66
C LEU A 16 -22.97 31.87 -1.19
N THR A 17 -23.70 31.27 -0.24
CA THR A 17 -23.52 31.49 1.21
C THR A 17 -23.01 30.27 1.97
N ALA A 18 -22.81 29.14 1.30
CA ALA A 18 -21.87 28.12 1.73
C ALA A 18 -20.45 28.69 1.61
N ARG A 19 -20.10 29.65 2.47
CA ARG A 19 -18.70 29.90 2.81
C ARG A 19 -18.14 28.53 3.16
N SER A 20 -17.10 28.12 2.45
CA SER A 20 -16.24 27.03 2.86
C SER A 20 -16.01 27.21 4.36
N VAL A 21 -16.49 26.23 5.14
CA VAL A 21 -16.04 26.02 6.50
C VAL A 21 -14.53 26.26 6.47
N THR A 22 -14.06 27.26 7.23
CA THR A 22 -12.69 27.82 7.20
C THR A 22 -11.70 26.74 6.78
N ALA A 23 -11.12 26.87 5.57
CA ALA A 23 -10.53 25.75 4.85
C ALA A 23 -9.54 24.95 5.71
N GLN A 24 -10.02 23.86 6.31
CA GLN A 24 -9.20 23.01 7.16
C GLN A 24 -8.19 22.30 6.26
N VAL A 25 -6.90 22.51 6.55
CA VAL A 25 -5.81 21.86 5.83
C VAL A 25 -5.74 20.39 6.18
N MET A 26 -5.99 20.03 7.45
CA MET A 26 -5.94 18.66 7.93
C MET A 26 -7.07 18.41 8.93
N VAL A 27 -7.65 17.22 8.86
CA VAL A 27 -8.64 16.71 9.81
C VAL A 27 -8.24 15.29 10.17
N GLY A 28 -8.13 15.01 11.47
CA GLY A 28 -8.03 13.65 11.98
C GLY A 28 -9.23 13.37 12.87
N ALA A 29 -9.89 12.23 12.70
CA ALA A 29 -10.99 11.83 13.56
C ALA A 29 -10.98 10.32 13.82
N VAL A 30 -11.47 9.95 15.00
CA VAL A 30 -11.92 8.59 15.28
C VAL A 30 -13.45 8.60 15.34
N ARG A 31 -14.06 7.50 14.94
CA ARG A 31 -15.53 7.37 14.87
C ARG A 31 -16.19 7.63 16.21
N SER A 32 -15.58 7.16 17.29
CA SER A 32 -16.12 7.27 18.64
C SER A 32 -15.06 6.99 19.71
N THR A 33 -15.29 7.45 20.94
CA THR A 33 -14.45 7.09 22.09
C THR A 33 -14.49 5.57 22.32
N ASP A 34 -15.67 4.96 22.16
CA ASP A 34 -15.85 3.51 22.33
C ASP A 34 -14.97 2.71 21.34
N THR A 35 -14.88 3.16 20.09
CA THR A 35 -14.02 2.56 19.07
C THR A 35 -12.55 2.51 19.50
N VAL A 36 -12.04 3.56 20.15
CA VAL A 36 -10.66 3.59 20.65
C VAL A 36 -10.49 2.60 21.81
N LEU A 37 -11.40 2.62 22.78
CA LEU A 37 -11.34 1.74 23.95
C LEU A 37 -11.44 0.27 23.55
N ASP A 38 -12.33 -0.06 22.62
CA ASP A 38 -12.49 -1.42 22.10
C ASP A 38 -11.25 -1.88 21.32
N GLY A 39 -10.63 -1.00 20.53
CA GLY A 39 -9.35 -1.29 19.88
C GLY A 39 -8.24 -1.59 20.88
N VAL A 40 -8.11 -0.79 21.94
CA VAL A 40 -7.13 -1.03 23.01
C VAL A 40 -7.37 -2.38 23.69
N ARG A 41 -8.62 -2.70 24.07
CA ARG A 41 -8.97 -4.00 24.67
C ARG A 41 -8.65 -5.16 23.74
N TYR A 42 -9.03 -5.03 22.47
CA TYR A 42 -8.81 -6.05 21.47
C TYR A 42 -7.32 -6.36 21.32
N PHE A 43 -6.48 -5.35 21.08
CA PHE A 43 -5.05 -5.57 20.91
C PHE A 43 -4.35 -5.99 22.20
N ALA A 44 -4.75 -5.48 23.37
CA ALA A 44 -4.24 -5.92 24.65
C ALA A 44 -4.51 -7.42 24.87
N THR A 45 -5.76 -7.86 24.67
CA THR A 45 -6.15 -9.28 24.74
C THR A 45 -5.35 -10.11 23.72
N LEU A 46 -5.22 -9.59 22.50
CA LEU A 46 -4.51 -10.27 21.42
C LEU A 46 -3.06 -10.56 21.81
N VAL A 47 -2.34 -9.65 22.47
CA VAL A 47 -0.94 -9.87 22.87
C VAL A 47 -0.78 -10.53 24.25
N GLY A 48 -1.85 -11.12 24.79
CA GLY A 48 -1.86 -11.79 26.10
C GLY A 48 -1.76 -10.84 27.28
N ARG A 49 -2.26 -9.61 27.13
CA ARG A 49 -2.36 -8.57 28.17
C ARG A 49 -3.82 -8.38 28.58
N ASP A 50 -4.49 -9.48 28.92
CA ASP A 50 -5.85 -9.48 29.47
C ASP A 50 -5.96 -8.64 30.75
N ASP A 51 -4.87 -8.48 31.48
CA ASP A 51 -4.76 -7.57 32.63
C ASP A 51 -5.08 -6.13 32.21
N ILE A 52 -4.46 -5.62 31.14
CA ILE A 52 -4.72 -4.28 30.61
C ILE A 52 -6.17 -4.17 30.13
N ALA A 53 -6.66 -5.17 29.41
CA ALA A 53 -8.04 -5.14 28.89
C ALA A 53 -9.08 -5.08 30.03
N LYS A 54 -8.88 -5.86 31.10
CA LYS A 54 -9.76 -5.89 32.28
C LYS A 54 -9.61 -4.66 33.17
N GLN A 55 -8.41 -4.11 33.27
CA GLN A 55 -8.12 -2.94 34.12
C GLN A 55 -8.42 -1.61 33.44
N LEU A 56 -8.71 -1.58 32.13
CA LEU A 56 -8.93 -0.33 31.40
C LEU A 56 -10.06 0.53 32.00
N GLU A 57 -11.24 -0.04 32.24
CA GLU A 57 -12.37 0.71 32.84
C GLU A 57 -12.09 1.10 34.30
N PRO A 58 -11.65 0.18 35.21
CA PRO A 58 -11.25 0.57 36.57
C PRO A 58 -10.17 1.65 36.62
N PHE A 59 -9.20 1.60 35.70
CA PHE A 59 -8.16 2.61 35.57
C PHE A 59 -8.74 3.95 35.14
N LEU A 60 -9.62 3.98 34.15
CA LEU A 60 -10.32 5.20 33.73
C LEU A 60 -11.18 5.76 34.86
N ASP A 61 -11.92 4.92 35.58
CA ASP A 61 -12.70 5.33 36.75
C ASP A 61 -11.80 5.94 37.82
N THR A 62 -10.68 5.29 38.14
CA THR A 62 -9.71 5.82 39.12
C THR A 62 -9.13 7.16 38.68
N LEU A 63 -8.71 7.24 37.41
CA LEU A 63 -8.12 8.43 36.81
C LEU A 63 -9.09 9.62 36.81
N THR A 64 -10.38 9.34 36.70
CA THR A 64 -11.46 10.35 36.64
C THR A 64 -12.14 10.56 38.00
N GLY A 65 -11.56 10.08 39.09
CA GLY A 65 -12.08 10.27 40.44
C GLY A 65 -13.41 9.54 40.70
N GLY A 66 -13.60 8.37 40.11
CA GLY A 66 -14.79 7.53 40.22
C GLY A 66 -15.99 7.99 39.39
N LYS A 67 -15.81 9.02 38.54
CA LYS A 67 -16.87 9.57 37.68
C LYS A 67 -16.89 8.97 36.28
N GLY A 68 -15.90 8.15 35.93
CA GLY A 68 -15.70 7.65 34.59
C GLY A 68 -15.59 8.78 33.57
N LEU A 69 -16.02 8.51 32.34
CA LEU A 69 -16.04 9.48 31.24
C LEU A 69 -17.32 10.33 31.22
N ALA A 70 -17.78 10.80 32.38
CA ALA A 70 -18.99 11.62 32.51
C ALA A 70 -18.91 12.91 31.66
N GLY A 71 -20.04 13.31 31.07
CA GLY A 71 -20.14 14.47 30.20
C GLY A 71 -19.67 14.26 28.75
N LEU A 72 -19.07 13.10 28.42
CA LEU A 72 -18.67 12.75 27.06
C LEU A 72 -19.78 12.01 26.29
N ASP A 73 -20.05 12.44 25.06
CA ASP A 73 -20.87 11.67 24.11
C ASP A 73 -19.98 10.65 23.39
N ARG A 74 -19.78 9.49 24.04
CA ARG A 74 -18.86 8.42 23.62
C ARG A 74 -19.15 7.81 22.25
N ARG A 75 -20.32 8.10 21.66
CA ARG A 75 -20.79 7.54 20.37
C ARG A 75 -20.58 8.47 19.19
N ARG A 76 -20.19 9.71 19.43
CA ARG A 76 -19.88 10.70 18.39
C ARG A 76 -18.39 10.74 18.09
N SER A 77 -18.06 11.26 16.91
CA SER A 77 -16.67 11.42 16.50
C SER A 77 -15.94 12.43 17.37
N LEU A 78 -14.70 12.12 17.72
CA LEU A 78 -13.75 13.06 18.28
C LEU A 78 -12.53 13.14 17.40
N GLY A 79 -11.78 14.23 17.51
CA GLY A 79 -10.63 14.41 16.65
C GLY A 79 -10.00 15.78 16.77
N PHE A 80 -9.31 16.16 15.71
CA PHE A 80 -8.67 17.46 15.58
C PHE A 80 -8.82 18.00 14.16
N TYR A 81 -8.72 19.31 14.03
CA TYR A 81 -8.48 19.95 12.75
C TYR A 81 -7.31 20.94 12.87
N VAL A 82 -6.65 21.16 11.73
CA VAL A 82 -5.65 22.19 11.54
C VAL A 82 -6.14 23.11 10.44
N GLN A 83 -6.31 24.41 10.75
CA GLN A 83 -6.78 25.40 9.80
C GLN A 83 -5.67 25.86 8.87
N SER A 84 -4.44 25.95 9.38
CA SER A 84 -3.29 26.33 8.57
C SER A 84 -2.04 25.61 9.06
N VAL A 85 -1.26 25.10 8.11
CA VAL A 85 0.07 24.57 8.42
C VAL A 85 1.02 25.77 8.58
N PRO A 86 1.67 25.91 9.73
CA PRO A 86 2.47 27.09 10.04
C PRO A 86 3.72 27.14 9.17
N LEU A 87 4.27 28.35 9.01
CA LEU A 87 5.64 28.50 8.51
C LEU A 87 6.64 27.95 9.55
N PRO A 88 7.86 27.56 9.14
CA PRO A 88 8.88 27.11 10.08
C PRO A 88 9.09 28.11 11.23
N GLY A 89 9.00 27.63 12.48
CA GLY A 89 9.12 28.46 13.68
C GLY A 89 7.80 29.01 14.23
N GLN A 90 6.65 28.75 13.57
CA GLN A 90 5.33 29.09 14.09
C GLN A 90 4.58 27.84 14.57
N GLN A 91 3.67 28.01 15.53
CA GLN A 91 2.80 26.92 16.00
C GLN A 91 1.61 26.72 15.05
N PRO A 92 1.13 25.49 14.86
CA PRO A 92 -0.04 25.23 14.03
C PRO A 92 -1.30 25.77 14.68
N ALA A 93 -2.13 26.44 13.86
CA ALA A 93 -3.45 26.89 14.25
C ALA A 93 -4.45 25.74 14.09
N GLY A 94 -4.98 25.24 15.21
CA GLY A 94 -5.91 24.12 15.21
C GLY A 94 -6.67 23.99 16.51
N ALA A 95 -7.61 23.05 16.52
CA ALA A 95 -8.31 22.67 17.73
C ALA A 95 -8.59 21.16 17.74
N ILE A 96 -8.63 20.62 18.96
CA ILE A 96 -9.21 19.31 19.25
C ILE A 96 -10.71 19.53 19.46
N PHE A 97 -11.55 18.68 18.91
CA PHE A 97 -12.99 18.66 19.17
C PHE A 97 -13.35 17.34 19.88
N ILE A 98 -14.00 17.47 21.02
CA ILE A 98 -14.39 16.35 21.88
C ILE A 98 -15.91 16.39 22.05
N PRO A 99 -16.64 15.34 21.69
CA PRO A 99 -18.10 15.33 21.75
C PRO A 99 -18.56 15.28 23.21
N VAL A 100 -19.49 16.16 23.57
CA VAL A 100 -20.02 16.28 24.93
C VAL A 100 -21.52 16.04 24.95
N SER A 101 -21.96 15.32 25.98
CA SER A 101 -23.38 15.11 26.29
C SER A 101 -23.91 16.19 27.24
N ASP A 102 -23.06 16.65 28.16
CA ASP A 102 -23.37 17.72 29.12
C ASP A 102 -22.10 18.53 29.45
N ASP A 103 -22.18 19.85 29.32
CA ASP A 103 -21.03 20.75 29.51
C ASP A 103 -20.54 20.78 30.96
N LYS A 104 -21.45 20.70 31.95
CA LYS A 104 -21.08 20.79 33.38
C LYS A 104 -20.36 19.54 33.83
N ASP A 105 -20.86 18.38 33.44
CA ASP A 105 -20.23 17.10 33.75
C ASP A 105 -18.84 17.01 33.08
N PHE A 106 -18.71 17.50 31.84
CA PHE A 106 -17.40 17.56 31.18
C PHE A 106 -16.41 18.49 31.90
N LEU A 107 -16.86 19.65 32.38
CA LEU A 107 -16.02 20.53 33.20
C LEU A 107 -15.60 19.86 34.52
N GLN A 108 -16.49 19.11 35.17
CA GLN A 108 -16.15 18.33 36.36
C GLN A 108 -15.14 17.21 36.06
N LEU A 109 -15.26 16.56 34.90
CA LEU A 109 -14.28 15.58 34.43
C LEU A 109 -12.90 16.22 34.27
N LEU A 110 -12.81 17.40 33.64
CA LEU A 110 -11.55 18.13 33.51
C LEU A 110 -10.92 18.45 34.89
N LEU A 111 -11.73 18.90 35.85
CA LEU A 111 -11.25 19.15 37.23
C LEU A 111 -10.73 17.87 37.90
N ALA A 112 -11.42 16.73 37.71
CA ALA A 112 -10.98 15.44 38.23
C ALA A 112 -9.64 14.99 37.61
N LEU A 113 -9.38 15.39 36.36
CA LEU A 113 -8.12 15.18 35.65
C LEU A 113 -7.05 16.25 35.98
N ASN A 114 -7.24 17.05 37.03
CA ASN A 114 -6.34 18.12 37.48
C ASN A 114 -6.16 19.28 36.50
N PHE A 115 -7.11 19.51 35.60
CA PHE A 115 -7.15 20.75 34.82
C PHE A 115 -7.72 21.88 35.68
N GLN A 116 -7.14 23.07 35.57
CA GLN A 116 -7.78 24.27 36.12
C GLN A 116 -8.60 24.92 35.02
N VAL A 117 -9.87 25.26 35.33
CA VAL A 117 -10.78 25.86 34.35
C VAL A 117 -11.31 27.17 34.91
N ASN A 118 -11.10 28.24 34.17
CA ASN A 118 -11.62 29.55 34.53
C ASN A 118 -13.06 29.74 34.05
N GLU A 119 -13.72 30.76 34.61
CA GLU A 119 -15.02 31.21 34.09
C GLU A 119 -14.92 31.71 32.64
N PRO A 120 -16.00 31.59 31.86
CA PRO A 120 -15.97 31.95 30.46
C PRO A 120 -15.90 33.48 30.32
N ASP A 121 -15.16 33.93 29.33
CA ASP A 121 -15.14 35.34 28.94
C ASP A 121 -16.41 35.72 28.14
N ALA A 122 -16.45 36.98 27.68
CA ALA A 122 -17.56 37.51 26.88
C ALA A 122 -17.84 36.72 25.58
N ASN A 123 -16.84 36.00 25.04
CA ASN A 123 -16.96 35.17 23.84
C ASN A 123 -17.26 33.70 24.17
N GLN A 124 -17.60 33.39 25.42
CA GLN A 124 -17.81 32.03 25.93
C GLN A 124 -16.54 31.16 25.88
N VAL A 125 -15.34 31.77 25.84
CA VAL A 125 -14.06 31.04 25.87
C VAL A 125 -13.57 30.99 27.31
N ARG A 126 -13.21 29.79 27.76
CA ARG A 126 -12.63 29.51 29.08
C ARG A 126 -11.12 29.35 28.93
N ALA A 127 -10.35 29.92 29.85
CA ALA A 127 -8.93 29.59 29.98
C ALA A 127 -8.79 28.26 30.73
N LEU A 128 -7.88 27.42 30.24
CA LEU A 128 -7.48 26.14 30.82
C LEU A 128 -6.02 26.19 31.24
N THR A 129 -5.70 25.62 32.39
CA THR A 129 -4.33 25.23 32.75
C THR A 129 -4.27 23.71 32.73
N LEU A 130 -3.44 23.14 31.86
CA LEU A 130 -3.19 21.70 31.80
C LEU A 130 -2.47 21.24 33.07
N PRO A 131 -2.53 19.94 33.42
CA PRO A 131 -1.75 19.38 34.54
C PRO A 131 -0.23 19.62 34.41
N THR A 132 0.26 19.85 33.20
CA THR A 132 1.66 20.19 32.90
C THR A 132 2.02 21.66 33.19
N GLY A 133 1.05 22.49 33.59
CA GLY A 133 1.19 23.93 33.79
C GLY A 133 1.07 24.77 32.51
N GLN A 134 0.90 24.14 31.34
CA GLN A 134 0.71 24.83 30.06
C GLN A 134 -0.71 25.41 29.95
N GLY A 135 -0.82 26.59 29.35
CA GLY A 135 -2.12 27.23 29.09
C GLY A 135 -2.78 26.72 27.81
N ALA A 136 -4.10 26.58 27.84
CA ALA A 136 -4.95 26.33 26.67
C ALA A 136 -6.28 27.08 26.83
N TYR A 137 -7.15 26.95 25.84
CA TYR A 137 -8.47 27.57 25.81
C TYR A 137 -9.51 26.52 25.45
N LEU A 138 -10.72 26.69 25.97
CA LEU A 138 -11.86 25.81 25.73
C LEU A 138 -13.10 26.61 25.38
N ARG A 139 -13.90 26.11 24.44
CA ARG A 139 -15.25 26.63 24.16
C ARG A 139 -16.19 25.51 23.73
N PHE A 140 -17.41 25.53 24.25
CA PHE A 140 -18.47 24.60 23.83
C PHE A 140 -19.22 25.15 22.61
N ALA A 141 -19.41 24.32 21.59
CA ALA A 141 -20.24 24.59 20.43
C ALA A 141 -20.61 23.28 19.72
N HIS A 142 -21.74 23.24 19.02
CA HIS A 142 -22.15 22.07 18.21
C HIS A 142 -22.11 20.73 18.95
N ARG A 143 -22.41 20.71 20.26
CA ARG A 143 -22.27 19.53 21.15
C ARG A 143 -20.84 18.99 21.27
N HIS A 144 -19.85 19.85 21.13
CA HIS A 144 -18.44 19.54 21.29
C HIS A 144 -17.76 20.58 22.17
N ALA A 145 -16.80 20.13 22.98
CA ALA A 145 -15.77 20.96 23.56
C ALA A 145 -14.63 21.12 22.54
N PHE A 146 -14.36 22.36 22.13
CA PHE A 146 -13.21 22.71 21.31
C PHE A 146 -12.07 23.17 22.21
N ILE A 147 -10.89 22.59 22.06
CA ILE A 147 -9.69 22.91 22.85
C ILE A 147 -8.57 23.34 21.91
N SER A 148 -7.95 24.49 22.18
CA SER A 148 -6.84 25.04 21.40
C SER A 148 -5.79 25.70 22.30
N ASN A 149 -4.53 25.72 21.85
CA ASN A 149 -3.46 26.53 22.44
C ASN A 149 -3.62 28.03 22.18
N GLU A 150 -4.48 28.42 21.23
CA GLU A 150 -4.69 29.81 20.81
C GLU A 150 -6.14 30.25 21.01
N ARG A 151 -6.35 31.29 21.82
CA ARG A 151 -7.69 31.84 22.10
C ARG A 151 -8.42 32.29 20.83
N SER A 152 -7.70 32.87 19.87
CA SER A 152 -8.23 33.35 18.60
C SER A 152 -8.88 32.25 17.77
N GLN A 153 -8.41 31.00 17.88
CA GLN A 153 -8.98 29.85 17.15
C GLN A 153 -10.37 29.47 17.65
N LEU A 154 -10.70 29.84 18.88
CA LEU A 154 -11.98 29.57 19.52
C LEU A 154 -12.93 30.78 19.49
N ALA A 155 -12.49 31.92 18.96
CA ALA A 155 -13.32 33.11 18.82
C ALA A 155 -14.21 33.04 17.56
N GLY A 156 -15.37 33.69 17.57
CA GLY A 156 -16.25 33.78 16.40
C GLY A 156 -17.13 32.55 16.18
N ASN A 157 -17.37 32.17 14.91
CA ASN A 157 -18.21 31.03 14.57
C ASN A 157 -17.36 29.76 14.43
N LEU A 158 -17.55 28.80 15.33
CA LEU A 158 -16.83 27.53 15.28
C LEU A 158 -17.43 26.61 14.20
N PRO A 159 -16.58 25.85 13.49
CA PRO A 159 -17.04 24.96 12.43
C PRO A 159 -17.69 23.70 13.03
N ASN A 160 -18.73 23.15 12.38
CA ASN A 160 -19.43 21.96 12.86
C ASN A 160 -18.60 20.68 12.56
N PRO A 161 -18.17 19.90 13.58
CA PRO A 161 -17.34 18.71 13.35
C PRO A 161 -17.98 17.64 12.48
N ASP A 162 -19.31 17.53 12.51
CA ASP A 162 -20.07 16.58 11.68
C ASP A 162 -19.93 16.89 10.17
N GLN A 163 -19.31 18.01 9.79
CA GLN A 163 -19.08 18.44 8.40
C GLN A 163 -17.61 18.39 7.97
N PHE A 164 -16.67 18.00 8.85
CA PHE A 164 -15.24 18.02 8.52
C PHE A 164 -14.84 16.91 7.54
N LEU A 165 -15.49 15.75 7.68
CA LEU A 165 -15.27 14.56 6.87
C LEU A 165 -16.49 14.33 5.96
N THR A 166 -16.25 13.72 4.79
CA THR A 166 -17.35 13.29 3.90
C THR A 166 -18.15 12.14 4.53
N PRO A 167 -19.40 11.90 4.10
CA PRO A 167 -20.17 10.75 4.59
C PRO A 167 -19.46 9.42 4.39
N GLU A 168 -18.65 9.28 3.34
CA GLU A 168 -17.81 8.10 3.12
C GLU A 168 -16.69 7.97 4.15
N GLN A 169 -15.96 9.06 4.40
CA GLN A 169 -14.89 9.11 5.40
C GLN A 169 -15.43 8.81 6.81
N GLN A 170 -16.59 9.35 7.17
CA GLN A 170 -17.24 9.10 8.46
C GLN A 170 -17.58 7.63 8.74
N ARG A 171 -17.63 6.78 7.70
CA ARG A 171 -17.84 5.34 7.87
C ARG A 171 -16.62 4.62 8.41
N HIS A 172 -15.43 5.19 8.40
CA HIS A 172 -14.22 4.52 8.91
C HIS A 172 -14.06 4.71 10.43
N GLN A 173 -13.35 3.80 11.09
CA GLN A 173 -13.06 3.89 12.53
C GLN A 173 -12.04 4.99 12.85
N LEU A 174 -11.03 5.13 11.98
CA LEU A 174 -10.00 6.17 12.02
C LEU A 174 -9.90 6.81 10.64
N VAL A 175 -9.81 8.14 10.59
CA VAL A 175 -9.52 8.90 9.37
C VAL A 175 -8.52 10.00 9.67
N ILE A 176 -7.57 10.20 8.75
CA ILE A 176 -6.75 11.40 8.65
C ILE A 176 -6.80 11.84 7.19
N SER A 177 -7.38 13.02 6.94
CA SER A 177 -7.46 13.63 5.61
C SER A 177 -6.72 14.96 5.62
N THR A 178 -5.93 15.20 4.57
CA THR A 178 -5.22 16.47 4.38
C THR A 178 -5.44 17.01 2.98
N ARG A 179 -5.92 18.25 2.89
CA ARG A 179 -6.08 19.02 1.67
C ARG A 179 -4.78 19.77 1.36
N ILE A 180 -3.91 19.16 0.59
CA ILE A 180 -2.59 19.70 0.21
C ILE A 180 -2.71 21.02 -0.57
N ARG A 181 -3.81 21.24 -1.30
CA ARG A 181 -4.09 22.52 -1.96
C ARG A 181 -4.12 23.71 -1.00
N GLU A 182 -4.60 23.50 0.22
CA GLU A 182 -4.75 24.53 1.26
C GLU A 182 -3.42 24.79 2.02
N VAL A 183 -2.42 23.92 1.86
CA VAL A 183 -1.08 24.14 2.43
C VAL A 183 -0.40 25.32 1.74
N PRO A 184 0.16 26.30 2.48
CA PRO A 184 0.84 27.44 1.86
C PRO A 184 1.93 27.01 0.85
N PRO A 185 2.07 27.68 -0.31
CA PRO A 185 3.05 27.29 -1.33
C PRO A 185 4.50 27.19 -0.83
N ALA A 186 4.89 28.05 0.11
CA ALA A 186 6.22 28.01 0.73
C ALA A 186 6.46 26.71 1.53
N VAL A 187 5.46 26.24 2.26
CA VAL A 187 5.52 24.99 3.03
C VAL A 187 5.57 23.80 2.07
N ARG A 188 4.73 23.77 1.02
CA ARG A 188 4.78 22.72 0.00
C ARG A 188 6.15 22.62 -0.66
N LYS A 189 6.73 23.75 -1.08
CA LYS A 189 8.07 23.79 -1.67
C LYS A 189 9.13 23.24 -0.71
N LYS A 190 9.05 23.58 0.59
CA LYS A 190 9.95 23.04 1.61
C LYS A 190 9.79 21.53 1.78
N LEU A 191 8.57 21.01 1.87
CA LEU A 191 8.31 19.56 1.97
C LEU A 191 8.86 18.79 0.76
N VAL A 192 8.62 19.30 -0.45
CA VAL A 192 9.19 18.73 -1.68
C VAL A 192 10.72 18.79 -1.68
N SER A 193 11.32 19.87 -1.17
CA SER A 193 12.77 19.99 -1.01
C SER A 193 13.34 18.95 -0.05
N LEU A 194 12.69 18.73 1.10
CA LEU A 194 13.08 17.68 2.05
C LEU A 194 12.94 16.30 1.41
N LEU A 195 11.86 16.04 0.67
CA LEU A 195 11.68 14.78 -0.04
C LEU A 195 12.82 14.55 -1.04
N ARG A 196 13.17 15.57 -1.82
CA ARG A 196 14.32 15.51 -2.75
C ARG A 196 15.60 15.16 -1.99
N GLU A 197 15.93 15.88 -0.92
CA GLU A 197 17.11 15.61 -0.08
C GLU A 197 17.13 14.16 0.46
N LEU A 198 16.00 13.66 0.98
CA LEU A 198 15.89 12.30 1.50
C LEU A 198 16.06 11.23 0.41
N THR A 199 15.59 11.54 -0.81
CA THR A 199 15.65 10.61 -1.94
C THR A 199 16.96 10.69 -2.72
N ASP A 200 17.63 11.84 -2.78
CA ASP A 200 18.83 12.11 -3.57
C ASP A 200 20.12 11.59 -2.92
N LYS A 201 20.05 10.40 -2.33
CA LYS A 201 21.23 9.70 -1.84
C LYS A 201 22.07 9.21 -3.02
N PRO A 202 23.40 9.40 -2.99
CA PRO A 202 24.28 8.85 -4.01
C PRO A 202 24.14 7.33 -4.04
N LEU A 203 24.15 6.77 -5.24
CA LEU A 203 24.11 5.33 -5.43
C LEU A 203 25.55 4.85 -5.55
N GLU A 204 26.02 4.19 -4.50
CA GLU A 204 27.31 3.50 -4.56
C GLU A 204 27.19 2.27 -5.45
N ARG A 205 28.27 1.98 -6.17
CA ARG A 205 28.39 0.76 -6.97
C ARG A 205 28.42 -0.44 -6.03
N LYS A 206 27.59 -1.44 -6.29
CA LYS A 206 27.61 -2.67 -5.47
C LYS A 206 28.87 -3.49 -5.79
N PRO A 207 29.39 -4.28 -4.83
CA PRO A 207 30.40 -5.29 -5.15
C PRO A 207 29.94 -6.15 -6.32
N GLN A 208 30.83 -6.40 -7.29
CA GLN A 208 30.58 -7.23 -8.48
C GLN A 208 29.57 -6.66 -9.50
N GLU A 209 29.10 -5.42 -9.33
CA GLU A 209 28.20 -4.80 -10.31
C GLU A 209 28.95 -4.38 -11.59
N THR A 210 28.46 -4.80 -12.75
CA THR A 210 29.01 -4.38 -14.04
C THR A 210 28.67 -2.92 -14.33
N GLU A 211 29.38 -2.29 -15.26
CA GLU A 211 29.11 -0.88 -15.62
C GLU A 211 27.68 -0.71 -16.17
N GLY A 212 27.23 -1.64 -17.01
CA GLY A 212 25.87 -1.63 -17.55
C GLY A 212 24.81 -1.77 -16.45
N GLN A 213 25.01 -2.68 -15.49
CA GLN A 213 24.11 -2.84 -14.34
C GLN A 213 24.06 -1.58 -13.49
N TYR A 214 25.22 -0.98 -13.20
CA TYR A 214 25.30 0.26 -12.43
C TYR A 214 24.57 1.40 -13.13
N GLN A 215 24.79 1.61 -14.42
CA GLN A 215 24.13 2.68 -15.18
C GLN A 215 22.61 2.46 -15.29
N PHE A 216 22.15 1.22 -15.46
CA PHE A 216 20.73 0.89 -15.45
C PHE A 216 20.11 1.14 -14.08
N ARG A 217 20.72 0.63 -13.01
CA ARG A 217 20.23 0.83 -11.63
C ARG A 217 20.18 2.31 -11.27
N ARG A 218 21.23 3.07 -11.62
CA ARG A 218 21.27 4.52 -11.43
C ARG A 218 20.11 5.20 -12.15
N PHE A 219 19.92 4.89 -13.43
CA PHE A 219 18.84 5.47 -14.22
C PHE A 219 17.46 5.11 -13.66
N LEU A 220 17.19 3.83 -13.40
CA LEU A 220 15.93 3.36 -12.82
C LEU A 220 15.64 4.06 -11.49
N THR A 221 16.66 4.17 -10.62
CA THR A 221 16.50 4.83 -9.33
C THR A 221 16.21 6.33 -9.49
N THR A 222 16.94 7.03 -10.38
CA THR A 222 16.65 8.44 -10.69
C THR A 222 15.23 8.62 -11.21
N LEU A 223 14.78 7.74 -12.10
CA LEU A 223 13.43 7.76 -12.65
C LEU A 223 12.37 7.59 -11.55
N LEU A 224 12.53 6.59 -10.68
CA LEU A 224 11.62 6.34 -9.56
C LEU A 224 11.55 7.53 -8.59
N ARG A 225 12.69 8.17 -8.30
CA ARG A 225 12.73 9.39 -7.47
C ARG A 225 11.97 10.54 -8.11
N GLN A 226 12.20 10.77 -9.39
CA GLN A 226 11.49 11.82 -10.14
C GLN A 226 9.98 11.57 -10.15
N GLN A 227 9.54 10.34 -10.40
CA GLN A 227 8.13 9.98 -10.38
C GLN A 227 7.50 10.12 -8.98
N LEU A 228 8.23 9.76 -7.92
CA LEU A 228 7.78 9.98 -6.54
C LEU A 228 7.60 11.48 -6.22
N VAL A 229 8.60 12.30 -6.57
CA VAL A 229 8.54 13.75 -6.37
C VAL A 229 7.38 14.36 -7.16
N GLN A 230 7.24 13.97 -8.42
CA GLN A 230 6.16 14.45 -9.30
C GLN A 230 4.78 14.05 -8.78
N ALA A 231 4.61 12.81 -8.30
CA ALA A 231 3.37 12.38 -7.68
C ALA A 231 3.04 13.24 -6.45
N VAL A 232 4.01 13.53 -5.58
CA VAL A 232 3.82 14.40 -4.42
C VAL A 232 3.47 15.84 -4.81
N GLU A 233 4.10 16.38 -5.87
CA GLU A 233 3.76 17.71 -6.41
C GLU A 233 2.36 17.78 -7.03
N ASP A 234 1.86 16.65 -7.55
CA ASP A 234 0.54 16.55 -8.17
C ASP A 234 -0.60 16.20 -7.19
N ILE A 235 -0.29 15.81 -5.94
CA ILE A 235 -1.30 15.49 -4.92
C ILE A 235 -2.06 16.75 -4.49
N GLU A 236 -3.38 16.63 -4.39
CA GLU A 236 -4.29 17.67 -3.92
C GLU A 236 -4.89 17.34 -2.58
N GLU A 237 -5.15 16.06 -2.35
CA GLU A 237 -5.65 15.51 -1.12
C GLU A 237 -5.06 14.12 -0.91
N TRP A 238 -4.74 13.80 0.34
CA TRP A 238 -4.57 12.42 0.74
C TRP A 238 -5.47 12.11 1.93
N THR A 239 -6.00 10.89 1.97
CA THR A 239 -6.79 10.38 3.09
C THR A 239 -6.25 9.02 3.50
N LEU A 240 -5.83 8.88 4.75
CA LEU A 240 -5.59 7.60 5.40
C LEU A 240 -6.83 7.23 6.21
N SER A 241 -7.32 6.01 6.06
CA SER A 241 -8.42 5.47 6.84
C SER A 241 -8.07 4.07 7.34
N ALA A 242 -8.61 3.69 8.50
CA ALA A 242 -8.42 2.36 9.05
C ALA A 242 -9.67 1.84 9.77
N ASP A 243 -9.90 0.53 9.67
CA ASP A 243 -10.99 -0.20 10.31
C ASP A 243 -10.49 -1.52 10.89
N LEU A 244 -10.80 -1.76 12.16
CA LEU A 244 -10.59 -3.04 12.83
C LEU A 244 -11.88 -3.88 12.76
N ASP A 245 -11.82 -5.02 12.06
CA ASP A 245 -12.85 -6.05 12.11
C ASP A 245 -12.49 -7.10 13.16
N THR A 246 -13.17 -7.05 14.29
CA THR A 246 -12.96 -7.97 15.41
C THR A 246 -13.59 -9.35 15.18
N GLN A 247 -14.49 -9.50 14.21
CA GLN A 247 -15.11 -10.78 13.86
C GLN A 247 -14.18 -11.59 12.95
N THR A 248 -13.62 -10.95 11.92
CA THR A 248 -12.69 -11.60 10.98
C THR A 248 -11.22 -11.49 11.42
N HIS A 249 -10.95 -10.75 12.49
CA HIS A 249 -9.60 -10.45 13.00
C HIS A 249 -8.71 -9.75 11.98
N ARG A 250 -9.29 -8.82 11.20
CA ARG A 250 -8.61 -8.08 10.13
C ARG A 250 -8.48 -6.61 10.47
N LEU A 251 -7.34 -6.03 10.09
CA LEU A 251 -7.14 -4.59 10.05
C LEU A 251 -7.12 -4.16 8.58
N LEU A 252 -8.06 -3.32 8.19
CA LEU A 252 -8.14 -2.73 6.87
C LEU A 252 -7.56 -1.32 6.95
N VAL A 253 -6.57 -1.02 6.12
CA VAL A 253 -5.94 0.30 5.99
C VAL A 253 -6.09 0.76 4.55
N ASN A 254 -6.61 1.95 4.33
CA ASN A 254 -6.82 2.51 3.00
C ASN A 254 -6.15 3.88 2.90
N LEU A 255 -5.25 4.01 1.93
CA LEU A 255 -4.66 5.28 1.52
C LEU A 255 -5.29 5.70 0.20
N GLU A 256 -6.03 6.80 0.21
CA GLU A 256 -6.53 7.46 -0.99
C GLU A 256 -5.67 8.69 -1.30
N LEU A 257 -5.23 8.79 -2.56
CA LEU A 257 -4.51 9.93 -3.09
C LEU A 257 -5.32 10.54 -4.24
N VAL A 258 -5.62 11.83 -4.15
CA VAL A 258 -6.30 12.58 -5.19
C VAL A 258 -5.27 13.44 -5.91
N PHE A 259 -5.12 13.24 -7.21
CA PHE A 259 -4.17 14.00 -8.03
C PHE A 259 -4.88 15.10 -8.83
N ARG A 260 -4.15 16.18 -9.09
CA ARG A 260 -4.62 17.32 -9.85
C ARG A 260 -5.07 16.91 -11.23
N ALA A 261 -6.32 17.23 -11.56
CA ALA A 261 -6.88 16.99 -12.88
C ALA A 261 -5.99 17.60 -13.98
N GLY A 262 -5.70 16.82 -15.02
CA GLY A 262 -4.82 17.22 -16.11
C GLY A 262 -3.32 17.05 -15.84
N SER A 263 -2.91 16.65 -14.63
CA SER A 263 -1.51 16.30 -14.39
C SER A 263 -1.12 14.98 -15.07
N SER A 264 0.18 14.79 -15.25
CA SER A 264 0.76 13.53 -15.73
C SER A 264 0.45 12.37 -14.78
N THR A 265 0.46 12.61 -13.47
CA THR A 265 0.16 11.57 -12.47
C THR A 265 -1.33 11.21 -12.48
N ALA A 266 -2.22 12.18 -12.66
CA ALA A 266 -3.64 11.91 -12.86
C ALA A 266 -3.89 11.07 -14.13
N ALA A 267 -3.21 11.39 -15.23
CA ALA A 267 -3.26 10.60 -16.45
C ALA A 267 -2.73 9.17 -16.24
N ALA A 268 -1.67 8.98 -15.46
CA ALA A 268 -1.12 7.68 -15.08
C ALA A 268 -2.19 6.80 -14.40
N VAL A 269 -2.82 7.35 -13.37
CA VAL A 269 -3.83 6.68 -12.54
C VAL A 269 -5.04 6.28 -13.38
N ASN A 270 -5.51 7.15 -14.28
CA ASN A 270 -6.63 6.82 -15.17
C ASN A 270 -6.31 5.71 -16.18
N ARG A 271 -5.06 5.58 -16.61
CA ARG A 271 -4.64 4.48 -17.48
C ARG A 271 -4.56 3.17 -16.69
N LEU A 272 -4.09 3.21 -15.44
CA LEU A 272 -4.08 2.05 -14.54
C LEU A 272 -5.50 1.47 -14.35
N HIS A 273 -6.52 2.32 -14.22
CA HIS A 273 -7.93 1.89 -14.14
C HIS A 273 -8.36 1.00 -15.32
N ARG A 274 -7.82 1.27 -16.51
CA ARG A 274 -8.19 0.61 -17.78
C ARG A 274 -7.30 -0.58 -18.12
N SER A 275 -6.52 -1.06 -17.15
CA SER A 275 -5.43 -2.02 -17.34
C SER A 275 -5.67 -3.31 -16.53
N PRO A 276 -6.80 -4.00 -16.68
CA PRO A 276 -7.07 -5.19 -15.88
C PRO A 276 -6.12 -6.34 -16.27
N SER A 277 -5.72 -7.14 -15.28
CA SER A 277 -4.83 -8.28 -15.46
C SER A 277 -5.61 -9.56 -15.77
N ARG A 278 -5.13 -10.34 -16.75
CA ARG A 278 -5.60 -11.71 -17.05
C ARG A 278 -4.90 -12.77 -16.19
N PHE A 279 -3.67 -12.50 -15.75
CA PHE A 279 -2.93 -13.46 -14.92
C PHE A 279 -3.51 -13.65 -13.53
N ARG A 280 -4.41 -12.77 -13.08
CA ARG A 280 -5.08 -12.92 -11.79
C ARG A 280 -5.80 -14.26 -11.61
N VAL A 281 -6.27 -14.91 -12.67
CA VAL A 281 -6.86 -16.26 -12.57
C VAL A 281 -5.90 -17.31 -11.98
N LEU A 282 -4.59 -17.08 -12.05
CA LEU A 282 -3.57 -17.97 -11.50
C LEU A 282 -3.40 -17.87 -9.98
N GLN A 283 -4.06 -16.89 -9.34
CA GLN A 283 -4.13 -16.81 -7.88
C GLN A 283 -4.78 -18.06 -7.30
N THR A 284 -4.36 -18.43 -6.09
CA THR A 284 -4.87 -19.58 -5.35
C THR A 284 -5.08 -19.15 -3.92
N GLU A 285 -6.13 -19.64 -3.26
CA GLU A 285 -6.42 -19.31 -1.85
C GLU A 285 -5.26 -19.63 -0.89
N SER A 286 -4.43 -20.62 -1.23
CA SER A 286 -3.28 -21.08 -0.44
C SER A 286 -1.92 -20.52 -0.88
N GLY A 287 -1.84 -19.74 -1.96
CA GLY A 287 -0.55 -19.26 -2.53
C GLY A 287 -0.30 -17.76 -2.37
N SER A 288 0.95 -17.33 -2.41
CA SER A 288 1.28 -15.89 -2.53
C SER A 288 1.26 -15.47 -3.99
N SER A 289 0.97 -14.21 -4.28
CA SER A 289 1.01 -13.66 -5.63
C SER A 289 1.38 -12.19 -5.66
N LEU A 290 2.05 -11.77 -6.73
CA LEU A 290 2.21 -10.39 -7.15
C LEU A 290 1.72 -10.29 -8.58
N VAL A 291 0.82 -9.36 -8.86
CA VAL A 291 0.27 -9.10 -10.19
C VAL A 291 0.43 -7.62 -10.49
N LEU A 292 1.07 -7.31 -11.62
CA LEU A 292 1.35 -5.96 -12.10
C LEU A 292 1.04 -5.88 -13.59
N ALA A 293 -0.13 -5.36 -13.93
CA ALA A 293 -0.52 -4.88 -15.24
C ALA A 293 -0.36 -3.36 -15.28
N TYR A 294 0.44 -2.86 -16.21
CA TYR A 294 0.75 -1.44 -16.26
C TYR A 294 0.86 -0.90 -17.70
N PRO A 295 0.27 0.28 -17.95
CA PRO A 295 0.45 1.00 -19.20
C PRO A 295 1.85 1.62 -19.26
N VAL A 296 2.41 1.69 -20.46
CA VAL A 296 3.79 2.09 -20.72
C VAL A 296 3.81 3.41 -21.49
N TYR A 297 4.25 4.46 -20.81
CA TYR A 297 4.33 5.82 -21.37
C TYR A 297 5.33 6.66 -20.57
N GLY A 298 5.70 7.82 -21.11
CA GLY A 298 6.60 8.78 -20.48
C GLY A 298 7.87 8.12 -19.96
N ALA A 299 8.19 8.36 -18.69
CA ALA A 299 9.30 7.80 -17.95
C ALA A 299 9.51 6.28 -18.15
N LEU A 300 8.43 5.49 -18.09
CA LEU A 300 8.54 4.03 -18.23
C LEU A 300 8.85 3.61 -19.68
N ARG A 301 8.35 4.35 -20.67
CA ARG A 301 8.73 4.15 -22.07
C ARG A 301 10.22 4.41 -22.26
N GLU A 302 10.72 5.54 -21.74
CA GLU A 302 12.14 5.89 -21.81
C GLU A 302 13.04 4.82 -21.17
N LEU A 303 12.60 4.22 -20.06
CA LEU A 303 13.32 3.11 -19.42
C LEU A 303 13.44 1.90 -20.34
N LEU A 304 12.36 1.50 -20.99
CA LEU A 304 12.35 0.34 -21.88
C LEU A 304 13.13 0.60 -23.17
N ASP A 305 13.06 1.81 -23.71
CA ASP A 305 13.85 2.21 -24.88
C ASP A 305 15.36 2.18 -24.55
N LYS A 306 15.74 2.64 -23.35
CA LYS A 306 17.11 2.55 -22.87
C LYS A 306 17.55 1.10 -22.64
N LEU A 307 16.66 0.25 -22.11
CA LEU A 307 16.93 -1.18 -21.96
C LEU A 307 17.15 -1.84 -23.33
N ALA A 308 16.32 -1.52 -24.32
CA ALA A 308 16.48 -1.99 -25.70
C ALA A 308 17.83 -1.58 -26.29
N ALA A 309 18.21 -0.30 -26.17
CA ALA A 309 19.51 0.20 -26.64
C ALA A 309 20.70 -0.47 -25.93
N MET A 310 20.60 -0.74 -24.63
CA MET A 310 21.65 -1.47 -23.90
C MET A 310 21.77 -2.92 -24.36
N MET A 311 20.64 -3.59 -24.66
CA MET A 311 20.67 -4.93 -25.23
C MET A 311 21.31 -4.93 -26.62
N GLU A 312 20.95 -3.99 -27.49
CA GLU A 312 21.59 -3.85 -28.82
C GLU A 312 23.10 -3.65 -28.71
N LYS A 313 23.54 -2.75 -27.82
CA LYS A 313 24.96 -2.55 -27.56
C LYS A 313 25.63 -3.81 -27.04
N GLY A 314 25.00 -4.48 -26.06
CA GLY A 314 25.50 -5.73 -25.50
C GLY A 314 25.62 -6.85 -26.53
N ILE A 315 24.79 -6.85 -27.57
CA ILE A 315 24.90 -7.76 -28.72
C ILE A 315 26.07 -7.35 -29.63
N ALA A 316 26.19 -6.06 -29.95
CA ALA A 316 27.27 -5.56 -30.80
C ALA A 316 28.67 -5.79 -30.20
N ASP A 317 28.79 -5.81 -28.88
CA ASP A 317 30.04 -6.05 -28.15
C ASP A 317 30.45 -7.54 -28.13
N LYS A 318 29.63 -8.47 -28.64
CA LYS A 318 29.94 -9.91 -28.69
C LYS A 318 30.70 -10.30 -29.98
N PRO A 319 31.46 -11.41 -29.97
CA PRO A 319 32.06 -11.95 -31.19
C PRO A 319 31.02 -12.14 -32.30
N GLN A 320 31.42 -11.89 -33.55
CA GLN A 320 30.51 -11.87 -34.71
C GLN A 320 29.69 -13.17 -34.85
N GLU A 321 30.30 -14.30 -34.49
CA GLU A 321 29.67 -15.63 -34.46
C GLU A 321 28.48 -15.72 -33.50
N GLN A 322 28.48 -14.96 -32.41
CA GLN A 322 27.41 -14.94 -31.41
C GLN A 322 26.35 -13.85 -31.69
N GLN A 323 26.70 -12.82 -32.47
CA GLN A 323 25.79 -11.68 -32.69
C GLN A 323 24.51 -12.08 -33.40
N ALA A 324 24.60 -12.97 -34.40
CA ALA A 324 23.44 -13.35 -35.22
C ALA A 324 22.32 -13.99 -34.38
N ILE A 325 22.67 -14.94 -33.50
CA ILE A 325 21.69 -15.62 -32.66
C ILE A 325 21.13 -14.71 -31.57
N LEU A 326 21.98 -13.88 -30.95
CA LEU A 326 21.54 -12.91 -29.94
C LEU A 326 20.63 -11.83 -30.54
N ARG A 327 20.91 -11.39 -31.77
CA ARG A 327 20.07 -10.44 -32.51
C ARG A 327 18.70 -11.05 -32.81
N LYS A 328 18.64 -12.32 -33.25
CA LYS A 328 17.38 -13.03 -33.48
C LYS A 328 16.53 -13.13 -32.21
N LEU A 329 17.15 -13.42 -31.05
CA LEU A 329 16.46 -13.42 -29.76
C LEU A 329 15.96 -12.02 -29.38
N TYR A 330 16.78 -10.98 -29.54
CA TYR A 330 16.38 -9.60 -29.29
C TYR A 330 15.21 -9.14 -30.17
N GLU A 331 15.27 -9.41 -31.48
CA GLU A 331 14.21 -9.10 -32.42
C GLU A 331 12.89 -9.80 -32.06
N SER A 332 12.96 -10.99 -31.45
CA SER A 332 11.77 -11.72 -31.01
C SER A 332 11.07 -11.11 -29.78
N ILE A 333 11.80 -10.39 -28.91
CA ILE A 333 11.24 -9.72 -27.73
C ILE A 333 10.92 -8.25 -27.97
N LEU A 334 11.49 -7.64 -29.02
CA LEU A 334 11.32 -6.22 -29.34
C LEU A 334 9.85 -5.79 -29.50
N PRO A 335 8.94 -6.57 -30.14
CA PRO A 335 7.52 -6.24 -30.19
C PRO A 335 6.89 -6.16 -28.80
N THR A 336 7.32 -7.02 -27.87
CA THR A 336 6.87 -6.99 -26.48
C THR A 336 7.33 -5.70 -25.81
N LEU A 337 8.64 -5.37 -25.88
CA LEU A 337 9.21 -4.14 -25.28
C LEU A 337 8.58 -2.84 -25.81
N LYS A 338 8.22 -2.82 -27.10
CA LYS A 338 7.56 -1.67 -27.75
C LYS A 338 6.08 -1.55 -27.43
N ASN A 339 5.47 -2.54 -26.79
CA ASN A 339 4.05 -2.51 -26.48
C ASN A 339 3.71 -1.43 -25.47
N ASP A 340 2.54 -0.81 -25.58
CA ASP A 340 2.05 0.25 -24.68
C ASP A 340 1.42 -0.29 -23.39
N PHE A 341 1.42 -1.61 -23.23
CA PHE A 341 0.91 -2.32 -22.08
C PHE A 341 1.79 -3.53 -21.77
N HIS A 342 2.21 -3.65 -20.51
CA HIS A 342 2.91 -4.81 -19.99
C HIS A 342 2.16 -5.41 -18.82
N GLU A 343 2.39 -6.70 -18.62
CA GLU A 343 1.83 -7.44 -17.50
C GLU A 343 2.84 -8.48 -17.05
N LEU A 344 3.13 -8.47 -15.76
CA LEU A 344 3.96 -9.43 -15.05
C LEU A 344 3.14 -9.96 -13.88
N ALA A 345 3.20 -11.26 -13.65
CA ALA A 345 2.73 -11.85 -12.42
C ALA A 345 3.69 -12.91 -11.90
N ILE A 346 3.78 -13.02 -10.58
CA ILE A 346 4.56 -14.02 -9.86
C ILE A 346 3.58 -14.71 -8.91
N PHE A 347 3.54 -16.03 -8.93
CA PHE A 347 2.74 -16.86 -8.06
C PHE A 347 3.67 -17.80 -7.31
N LEU A 348 3.37 -18.05 -6.06
CA LEU A 348 4.07 -19.02 -5.22
C LEU A 348 3.03 -19.98 -4.67
N HIS A 349 2.84 -21.10 -5.36
CA HIS A 349 1.89 -22.12 -4.97
C HIS A 349 2.51 -23.05 -3.91
N GLY A 350 1.64 -23.68 -3.13
CA GLY A 350 2.02 -24.66 -2.13
C GLY A 350 1.80 -24.20 -0.68
N PRO A 351 2.32 -24.94 0.32
CA PRO A 351 3.17 -26.11 0.15
C PRO A 351 2.51 -27.21 -0.68
N MET A 352 3.30 -27.83 -1.55
CA MET A 352 2.94 -29.02 -2.32
C MET A 352 2.95 -30.26 -1.40
N PRO A 353 2.48 -31.45 -1.84
CA PRO A 353 2.45 -32.64 -0.97
C PRO A 353 3.80 -33.05 -0.37
N ASP A 354 4.92 -32.66 -0.98
CA ASP A 354 6.30 -32.88 -0.50
C ASP A 354 6.87 -31.67 0.28
N GLU A 355 6.00 -30.77 0.73
CA GLU A 355 6.32 -29.53 1.44
C GLU A 355 7.11 -28.48 0.64
N LYS A 356 7.36 -28.71 -0.65
CA LYS A 356 8.04 -27.74 -1.52
C LYS A 356 7.09 -26.64 -1.98
N LEU A 357 7.66 -25.50 -2.34
CA LEU A 357 6.93 -24.43 -3.00
C LEU A 357 7.10 -24.54 -4.51
N ALA A 358 6.09 -24.08 -5.26
CA ALA A 358 6.09 -24.12 -6.71
C ALA A 358 5.88 -22.70 -7.27
N PRO A 359 6.97 -21.97 -7.58
CA PRO A 359 6.87 -20.64 -8.17
C PRO A 359 6.47 -20.72 -9.65
N VAL A 360 5.59 -19.81 -10.07
CA VAL A 360 5.23 -19.57 -11.47
C VAL A 360 5.35 -18.08 -11.77
N VAL A 361 6.13 -17.71 -12.78
CA VAL A 361 6.19 -16.36 -13.33
C VAL A 361 5.43 -16.34 -14.65
N ALA A 362 4.53 -15.38 -14.82
CA ALA A 362 3.81 -15.13 -16.05
C ALA A 362 4.20 -13.75 -16.60
N LEU A 363 4.59 -13.71 -17.87
CA LEU A 363 4.91 -12.49 -18.59
C LEU A 363 4.01 -12.37 -19.80
N ARG A 364 3.42 -11.20 -20.01
CA ARG A 364 2.72 -10.92 -21.26
C ARG A 364 3.72 -10.69 -22.38
N LEU A 365 3.45 -11.34 -23.51
CA LEU A 365 4.23 -11.25 -24.73
C LEU A 365 3.40 -10.64 -25.85
N ARG A 366 4.12 -10.21 -26.88
CA ARG A 366 3.60 -9.94 -28.21
C ARG A 366 4.43 -10.75 -29.19
N GLU A 367 3.75 -11.57 -30.01
CA GLU A 367 4.38 -12.45 -31.01
C GLU A 367 5.30 -13.52 -30.40
N GLY A 368 4.94 -14.06 -29.24
CA GLY A 368 5.81 -14.97 -28.50
C GLY A 368 6.21 -16.25 -29.23
N ARG A 369 5.48 -16.74 -30.24
CA ARG A 369 5.96 -17.84 -31.10
C ARG A 369 7.31 -17.56 -31.76
N LYS A 370 7.61 -16.29 -32.08
CA LYS A 370 8.94 -15.91 -32.60
C LYS A 370 10.04 -16.12 -31.55
N LEU A 371 9.74 -15.89 -30.28
CA LEU A 371 10.66 -16.11 -29.16
C LEU A 371 10.94 -17.61 -28.99
N GLU A 372 9.92 -18.46 -29.03
CA GLU A 372 10.12 -19.91 -28.96
C GLU A 372 11.00 -20.41 -30.12
N ALA A 373 10.70 -19.98 -31.35
CA ALA A 373 11.48 -20.34 -32.53
C ALA A 373 12.95 -19.88 -32.41
N ALA A 374 13.18 -18.65 -31.92
CA ALA A 374 14.52 -18.13 -31.68
C ALA A 374 15.26 -18.92 -30.58
N PHE A 375 14.56 -19.33 -29.51
CA PHE A 375 15.13 -20.18 -28.47
C PHE A 375 15.55 -21.55 -29.01
N ARG A 376 14.70 -22.22 -29.80
CA ARG A 376 15.05 -23.52 -30.41
C ARG A 376 16.29 -23.44 -31.28
N GLU A 377 16.45 -22.34 -32.00
CA GLU A 377 17.63 -22.08 -32.82
C GLU A 377 18.88 -21.83 -31.98
N LEU A 378 18.74 -21.16 -30.83
CA LEU A 378 19.83 -20.99 -29.87
C LEU A 378 20.32 -22.36 -29.38
N VAL A 379 19.41 -23.27 -29.01
CA VAL A 379 19.77 -24.60 -28.52
C VAL A 379 20.65 -25.39 -29.50
N LYS A 380 20.44 -25.23 -30.81
CA LYS A 380 21.23 -25.92 -31.85
C LYS A 380 22.70 -25.51 -31.87
N VAL A 381 23.01 -24.29 -31.43
CA VAL A 381 24.36 -23.71 -31.48
C VAL A 381 25.04 -23.66 -30.11
N LEU A 382 24.36 -24.13 -29.04
CA LEU A 382 24.97 -24.22 -27.72
C LEU A 382 26.03 -25.33 -27.67
N PRO A 383 27.09 -25.15 -26.85
CA PRO A 383 28.02 -26.22 -26.49
C PRO A 383 27.30 -27.47 -25.98
N GLU A 384 27.90 -28.65 -26.16
CA GLU A 384 27.24 -29.92 -25.83
C GLU A 384 26.80 -30.01 -24.37
N ASP A 385 27.61 -29.50 -23.43
CA ASP A 385 27.33 -29.50 -22.00
C ASP A 385 26.12 -28.61 -21.64
N ALA A 386 25.96 -27.47 -22.30
CA ALA A 386 24.82 -26.59 -22.14
C ALA A 386 23.57 -27.16 -22.83
N ARG A 387 23.72 -27.70 -24.03
CA ARG A 387 22.65 -28.33 -24.80
C ARG A 387 22.08 -29.55 -24.09
N ALA A 388 22.93 -30.37 -23.46
CA ALA A 388 22.52 -31.57 -22.73
C ALA A 388 21.61 -31.26 -21.52
N ARG A 389 21.64 -30.03 -21.01
CA ARG A 389 20.78 -29.56 -19.91
C ARG A 389 19.43 -29.03 -20.38
N ILE A 390 19.22 -28.89 -21.69
CA ILE A 390 17.98 -28.35 -22.26
C ILE A 390 17.19 -29.49 -22.88
N HIS A 391 16.04 -29.76 -22.28
CA HIS A 391 15.08 -30.75 -22.76
C HIS A 391 13.97 -30.02 -23.51
N LEU A 392 14.11 -29.94 -24.82
CA LEU A 392 13.03 -29.45 -25.68
C LEU A 392 11.88 -30.46 -25.68
N ASP A 393 10.64 -29.96 -25.74
CA ASP A 393 9.45 -30.80 -25.88
C ASP A 393 9.25 -31.83 -24.75
N ALA A 394 9.70 -31.48 -23.55
CA ALA A 394 9.67 -32.34 -22.37
C ALA A 394 8.24 -32.70 -21.90
N ALA A 395 7.26 -31.82 -22.13
CA ALA A 395 5.85 -32.10 -21.87
C ALA A 395 4.93 -31.27 -22.77
N THR A 396 3.63 -31.55 -22.74
CA THR A 396 2.61 -30.78 -23.46
C THR A 396 1.44 -30.42 -22.53
N SER A 397 0.76 -29.31 -22.84
CA SER A 397 -0.46 -28.86 -22.16
C SER A 397 -1.31 -28.02 -23.09
N ALA A 398 -2.59 -28.36 -23.26
CA ALA A 398 -3.56 -27.62 -24.08
C ALA A 398 -3.03 -27.25 -25.49
N GLY A 399 -2.29 -28.16 -26.15
CA GLY A 399 -1.71 -27.93 -27.48
C GLY A 399 -0.44 -27.08 -27.50
N HIS A 400 0.08 -26.68 -26.35
CA HIS A 400 1.35 -25.96 -26.19
C HIS A 400 2.43 -26.86 -25.61
N THR A 401 3.68 -26.59 -25.97
CA THR A 401 4.83 -27.37 -25.53
C THR A 401 5.49 -26.74 -24.32
N ILE A 402 5.90 -27.59 -23.37
CA ILE A 402 6.67 -27.22 -22.19
C ILE A 402 8.10 -27.72 -22.39
N HIS A 403 9.05 -26.80 -22.26
CA HIS A 403 10.48 -27.05 -22.30
C HIS A 403 11.04 -27.10 -20.87
N GLN A 404 12.13 -27.83 -20.67
CA GLN A 404 12.84 -27.86 -19.39
C GLN A 404 14.31 -27.50 -19.54
N ILE A 405 14.85 -26.89 -18.50
CA ILE A 405 16.27 -26.56 -18.37
C ILE A 405 16.74 -27.05 -17.01
N GLU A 406 17.75 -27.91 -17.00
CA GLU A 406 18.49 -28.28 -15.80
C GLU A 406 19.45 -27.16 -15.43
N VAL A 407 19.34 -26.65 -14.21
CA VAL A 407 20.24 -25.63 -13.66
C VAL A 407 21.36 -26.36 -12.93
N SER A 408 22.61 -25.88 -13.06
CA SER A 408 23.75 -26.48 -12.36
C SER A 408 23.53 -26.45 -10.85
N PRO A 409 23.56 -27.62 -10.18
CA PRO A 409 23.17 -27.73 -8.79
C PRO A 409 24.27 -27.27 -7.85
N ASP A 410 24.02 -26.22 -7.08
CA ASP A 410 24.86 -25.83 -5.93
C ASP A 410 24.14 -24.93 -4.91
N ASP A 411 22.87 -24.56 -5.14
CA ASP A 411 22.12 -23.74 -4.19
C ASP A 411 21.29 -24.60 -3.24
N LYS A 412 21.89 -24.94 -2.10
CA LYS A 412 21.23 -25.69 -1.01
C LYS A 412 19.94 -25.03 -0.52
N ASN A 413 19.77 -23.71 -0.64
CA ASN A 413 18.54 -23.05 -0.26
C ASN A 413 17.46 -23.24 -1.31
N PHE A 414 17.81 -23.17 -2.60
CA PHE A 414 16.88 -23.50 -3.69
C PHE A 414 16.36 -24.93 -3.54
N ALA A 415 17.27 -25.90 -3.42
CA ALA A 415 16.89 -27.32 -3.32
C ALA A 415 16.01 -27.61 -2.09
N ARG A 416 16.26 -26.90 -0.99
CA ARG A 416 15.46 -27.02 0.23
C ARG A 416 14.04 -26.49 0.04
N VAL A 417 13.84 -25.39 -0.66
CA VAL A 417 12.53 -24.71 -0.78
C VAL A 417 11.73 -25.22 -1.98
N PHE A 418 12.38 -25.40 -3.14
CA PHE A 418 11.71 -25.68 -4.42
C PHE A 418 11.94 -27.12 -4.91
N GLY A 419 12.90 -27.84 -4.33
CA GLY A 419 13.24 -29.20 -4.75
C GLY A 419 14.22 -29.20 -5.91
N ASP A 420 13.98 -30.00 -6.95
CA ASP A 420 14.89 -30.16 -8.08
C ASP A 420 15.29 -28.82 -8.69
N GLU A 421 16.57 -28.64 -8.99
CA GLU A 421 17.12 -27.44 -9.66
C GLU A 421 16.78 -27.42 -11.16
N LYS A 422 15.49 -27.36 -11.44
CA LYS A 422 14.91 -27.40 -12.78
C LYS A 422 14.07 -26.17 -13.02
N LEU A 423 14.16 -25.63 -14.23
CA LEU A 423 13.25 -24.65 -14.77
C LEU A 423 12.38 -25.32 -15.84
N ALA A 424 11.11 -24.96 -15.88
CA ALA A 424 10.24 -25.27 -17.00
C ALA A 424 9.72 -23.97 -17.60
N PHE A 425 9.48 -23.96 -18.91
CA PHE A 425 8.84 -22.81 -19.53
C PHE A 425 7.95 -23.21 -20.71
N LEU A 426 6.97 -22.35 -20.98
CA LEU A 426 6.02 -22.49 -22.08
C LEU A 426 5.77 -21.12 -22.68
N VAL A 427 5.79 -21.04 -24.02
CA VAL A 427 5.60 -19.80 -24.75
C VAL A 427 4.35 -19.92 -25.63
N THR A 428 3.51 -18.88 -25.60
CA THR A 428 2.39 -18.69 -26.53
C THR A 428 2.59 -17.39 -27.29
N ASP A 429 1.66 -17.00 -28.18
CA ASP A 429 1.72 -15.66 -28.80
C ASP A 429 1.60 -14.53 -27.78
N ASP A 430 0.84 -14.77 -26.70
CA ASP A 430 0.36 -13.76 -25.77
C ASP A 430 1.11 -13.76 -24.42
N TYR A 431 1.77 -14.86 -24.06
CA TYR A 431 2.44 -14.98 -22.77
C TYR A 431 3.55 -16.02 -22.73
N LEU A 432 4.50 -15.80 -21.82
CA LEU A 432 5.48 -16.76 -21.34
C LEU A 432 5.12 -17.17 -19.92
N LEU A 433 5.12 -18.47 -19.64
CA LEU A 433 5.12 -18.98 -18.28
C LEU A 433 6.47 -19.61 -17.97
N LEU A 434 6.98 -19.35 -16.77
CA LEU A 434 8.19 -19.92 -16.21
C LEU A 434 7.83 -20.59 -14.88
N GLY A 435 8.20 -21.85 -14.69
CA GLY A 435 8.09 -22.57 -13.43
C GLY A 435 9.47 -23.00 -12.95
N ALA A 436 9.64 -23.19 -11.64
CA ALA A 436 10.89 -23.70 -11.08
C ALA A 436 10.63 -24.77 -10.01
N GLY A 437 11.61 -25.64 -9.78
CA GLY A 437 11.53 -26.68 -8.75
C GLY A 437 10.99 -28.03 -9.25
N THR A 438 10.81 -28.96 -8.33
CA THR A 438 10.26 -30.31 -8.58
C THR A 438 8.90 -30.26 -9.29
N HIS A 439 8.08 -29.24 -9.00
CA HIS A 439 6.71 -29.10 -9.50
C HIS A 439 6.58 -28.14 -10.69
N ALA A 440 7.67 -27.78 -11.36
CA ALA A 440 7.66 -26.77 -12.42
C ALA A 440 6.67 -27.13 -13.56
N VAL A 441 6.76 -28.35 -14.11
CA VAL A 441 5.92 -28.77 -15.26
C VAL A 441 4.45 -28.86 -14.88
N THR A 442 4.13 -29.48 -13.74
CA THR A 442 2.76 -29.65 -13.27
C THR A 442 2.09 -28.31 -12.97
N SER A 443 2.84 -27.37 -12.39
CA SER A 443 2.34 -26.01 -12.13
C SER A 443 2.07 -25.23 -13.42
N LEU A 444 2.91 -25.40 -14.44
CA LEU A 444 2.66 -24.81 -15.76
C LEU A 444 1.44 -25.42 -16.45
N GLN A 445 1.24 -26.73 -16.36
CA GLN A 445 0.04 -27.39 -16.89
C GLN A 445 -1.24 -26.83 -16.25
N GLN A 446 -1.26 -26.69 -14.93
CA GLN A 446 -2.37 -26.09 -14.19
C GLN A 446 -2.59 -24.62 -14.56
N ALA A 447 -1.51 -23.85 -14.73
CA ALA A 447 -1.61 -22.45 -15.11
C ALA A 447 -2.24 -22.26 -16.49
N VAL A 448 -1.80 -23.02 -17.49
CA VAL A 448 -2.37 -22.98 -18.85
C VAL A 448 -3.85 -23.33 -18.83
N ALA A 449 -4.26 -24.35 -18.07
CA ALA A 449 -5.67 -24.75 -17.96
C ALA A 449 -6.57 -23.63 -17.43
N LYS A 450 -6.06 -22.76 -16.54
CA LYS A 450 -6.80 -21.63 -15.97
C LYS A 450 -6.83 -20.39 -16.87
N LEU A 451 -5.75 -20.14 -17.60
CA LEU A 451 -5.62 -18.97 -18.49
C LEU A 451 -6.56 -19.00 -19.70
N GLY A 452 -7.19 -20.14 -19.98
CA GLY A 452 -8.29 -20.22 -20.95
C GLY A 452 -9.61 -19.57 -20.50
N SER A 453 -9.71 -19.04 -19.27
CA SER A 453 -10.93 -18.37 -18.77
C SER A 453 -10.91 -16.85 -18.99
N GLU A 454 -12.09 -16.22 -19.02
CA GLU A 454 -12.27 -14.78 -19.23
C GLU A 454 -12.10 -13.93 -17.95
N GLN A 455 -11.61 -14.51 -16.85
CA GLN A 455 -11.50 -13.79 -15.58
C GLN A 455 -10.38 -12.75 -15.62
N ILE A 456 -10.75 -11.49 -15.35
CA ILE A 456 -9.84 -10.35 -15.22
C ILE A 456 -9.92 -9.75 -13.82
N GLY A 457 -8.87 -9.05 -13.38
CA GLY A 457 -8.91 -8.32 -12.11
C GLY A 457 -8.07 -7.06 -12.09
N PRO A 458 -7.88 -6.41 -10.92
CA PRO A 458 -7.20 -5.14 -10.79
C PRO A 458 -5.79 -5.17 -11.33
N ALA A 459 -5.34 -3.99 -11.75
CA ALA A 459 -4.06 -3.80 -12.41
C ALA A 459 -2.86 -4.07 -11.48
N GLY A 460 -2.99 -3.80 -10.18
CA GLY A 460 -1.96 -4.08 -9.19
C GLY A 460 -2.53 -4.82 -7.98
N SER A 461 -1.99 -5.99 -7.67
CA SER A 461 -2.30 -6.67 -6.41
C SER A 461 -1.14 -7.50 -5.88
N LEU A 462 -1.00 -7.53 -4.57
CA LEU A 462 -0.11 -8.41 -3.82
C LEU A 462 -0.96 -9.22 -2.84
N GLU A 463 -0.74 -10.53 -2.81
CA GLU A 463 -1.25 -11.42 -1.78
C GLU A 463 -0.08 -12.19 -1.21
N LEU A 464 0.09 -12.18 0.10
CA LEU A 464 1.24 -12.79 0.76
C LEU A 464 0.76 -13.73 1.86
N SER A 465 1.13 -15.00 1.78
CA SER A 465 1.09 -15.93 2.92
C SER A 465 2.28 -15.63 3.81
N LEU A 466 2.00 -15.24 5.05
CA LEU A 466 3.02 -15.02 6.06
C LEU A 466 3.73 -16.33 6.44
N ARG A 467 3.07 -17.48 6.33
CA ARG A 467 3.72 -18.79 6.53
C ARG A 467 4.69 -19.13 5.40
N GLN A 468 4.32 -18.88 4.14
CA GLN A 468 5.24 -19.06 3.01
C GLN A 468 6.42 -18.09 3.11
N LEU A 469 6.18 -16.83 3.48
CA LEU A 469 7.25 -15.87 3.76
C LEU A 469 8.19 -16.40 4.84
N ALA A 470 7.65 -16.93 5.94
CA ALA A 470 8.44 -17.51 7.01
C ALA A 470 9.30 -18.69 6.51
N ALA A 471 8.75 -19.58 5.69
CA ALA A 471 9.50 -20.69 5.08
C ALA A 471 10.67 -20.20 4.22
N LEU A 472 10.53 -19.05 3.53
CA LEU A 472 11.57 -18.44 2.71
C LEU A 472 12.68 -17.78 3.55
N ILE A 473 12.32 -17.07 4.63
CA ILE A 473 13.27 -16.25 5.37
C ILE A 473 13.89 -16.96 6.59
N ARG A 474 13.32 -18.08 7.06
CA ARG A 474 13.76 -18.78 8.30
C ARG A 474 15.23 -19.22 8.31
N HIS A 475 15.84 -19.34 7.14
CA HIS A 475 17.24 -19.77 6.99
C HIS A 475 18.24 -18.60 7.06
N ASN A 476 17.76 -17.36 6.97
CA ASN A 476 18.58 -16.19 7.24
C ASN A 476 18.62 -15.95 8.77
N PRO A 477 19.81 -15.96 9.41
CA PRO A 477 19.94 -15.71 10.84
C PRO A 477 19.23 -14.45 11.33
N ASP A 478 19.27 -13.37 10.55
CA ASP A 478 18.66 -12.08 10.91
C ASP A 478 17.13 -12.13 10.97
N ASN A 479 16.52 -13.08 10.26
CA ASN A 479 15.06 -13.20 10.13
C ASN A 479 14.49 -14.43 10.84
N LYS A 480 15.33 -15.28 11.43
CA LYS A 480 14.93 -16.58 11.98
C LYS A 480 13.86 -16.44 13.07
N ASN A 481 14.07 -15.56 14.04
CA ASN A 481 13.14 -15.36 15.16
C ASN A 481 11.76 -14.89 14.67
N PHE A 482 11.74 -14.00 13.68
CA PHE A 482 10.50 -13.53 13.08
C PHE A 482 9.80 -14.64 12.29
N ALA A 483 10.54 -15.43 11.53
CA ALA A 483 10.00 -16.57 10.80
C ALA A 483 9.38 -17.62 11.74
N ASP A 484 10.09 -17.99 12.81
CA ASP A 484 9.61 -18.96 13.79
C ASP A 484 8.36 -18.45 14.52
N ALA A 485 8.33 -17.14 14.84
CA ALA A 485 7.15 -16.49 15.42
C ALA A 485 5.94 -16.52 14.47
N LEU A 486 6.14 -16.27 13.17
CA LEU A 486 5.07 -16.37 12.16
C LEU A 486 4.52 -17.80 12.06
N LEU A 487 5.41 -18.80 11.93
CA LEU A 487 5.01 -20.20 11.82
C LEU A 487 4.21 -20.67 13.05
N LYS A 488 4.63 -20.25 14.25
CA LYS A 488 3.93 -20.55 15.50
C LYS A 488 2.57 -19.85 15.60
N THR A 489 2.52 -18.56 15.25
CA THR A 489 1.30 -17.75 15.34
C THR A 489 0.20 -18.25 14.41
N PHE A 490 0.58 -18.65 13.20
CA PHE A 490 -0.35 -19.12 12.17
C PHE A 490 -0.41 -20.65 12.08
N ALA A 491 -0.28 -21.36 13.20
CA ALA A 491 -0.46 -22.82 13.26
C ALA A 491 -1.91 -23.23 13.62
N GLY A 492 -2.26 -24.49 13.35
CA GLY A 492 -3.55 -25.08 13.75
C GLY A 492 -4.75 -24.28 13.23
N GLN A 493 -5.65 -23.86 14.12
CA GLN A 493 -6.86 -23.12 13.78
C GLN A 493 -6.62 -21.76 13.09
N HIS A 494 -5.39 -21.22 13.14
CA HIS A 494 -5.02 -19.94 12.53
C HIS A 494 -4.31 -20.08 11.18
N GLU A 495 -4.14 -21.30 10.68
CA GLU A 495 -3.40 -21.59 9.44
C GLU A 495 -3.87 -20.81 8.22
N ARG A 496 -5.17 -20.55 8.10
CA ARG A 496 -5.76 -19.80 6.97
C ARG A 496 -5.93 -18.30 7.25
N ARG A 497 -5.45 -17.80 8.38
CA ARG A 497 -5.56 -16.38 8.79
C ARG A 497 -4.25 -15.62 8.59
N ASP A 498 -3.34 -16.13 7.75
CA ASP A 498 -1.96 -15.66 7.60
C ASP A 498 -1.75 -14.71 6.41
N ARG A 499 -2.82 -14.14 5.86
CA ARG A 499 -2.77 -13.41 4.59
C ARG A 499 -2.61 -11.92 4.74
N VAL A 500 -1.67 -11.34 3.99
CA VAL A 500 -1.65 -9.90 3.73
C VAL A 500 -2.13 -9.66 2.30
N HIS A 501 -3.11 -8.77 2.12
CA HIS A 501 -3.58 -8.37 0.79
C HIS A 501 -3.31 -6.89 0.57
N LEU A 502 -2.74 -6.53 -0.58
CA LEU A 502 -2.61 -5.16 -1.03
C LEU A 502 -3.17 -5.03 -2.44
N VAL A 503 -4.04 -4.06 -2.67
CA VAL A 503 -4.64 -3.79 -3.98
C VAL A 503 -4.46 -2.32 -4.33
N LEU A 504 -4.07 -2.06 -5.58
CA LEU A 504 -3.98 -0.72 -6.15
C LEU A 504 -5.05 -0.54 -7.21
N GLU A 505 -5.87 0.50 -7.05
CA GLU A 505 -6.95 0.84 -7.97
C GLU A 505 -6.91 2.32 -8.32
N GLY A 506 -6.86 2.64 -9.60
CA GLY A 506 -7.05 4.00 -10.09
C GLY A 506 -8.50 4.22 -10.51
N LYS A 507 -9.04 5.42 -10.30
CA LYS A 507 -10.31 5.89 -10.88
C LYS A 507 -10.43 7.42 -10.78
N ASP A 508 -10.80 8.11 -11.85
CA ASP A 508 -11.10 9.56 -11.84
C ASP A 508 -10.03 10.43 -11.14
N ASN A 509 -8.75 10.24 -11.49
CA ASN A 509 -7.57 10.87 -10.87
C ASN A 509 -7.32 10.51 -9.39
N ARG A 510 -8.04 9.53 -8.84
CA ARG A 510 -7.83 8.98 -7.49
C ARG A 510 -7.10 7.66 -7.57
N LEU A 511 -6.04 7.52 -6.79
CA LEU A 511 -5.37 6.24 -6.55
C LEU A 511 -5.76 5.77 -5.15
N GLN A 512 -6.32 4.57 -5.08
CA GLN A 512 -6.64 3.89 -3.84
C GLN A 512 -5.65 2.76 -3.62
N VAL A 513 -5.02 2.74 -2.45
CA VAL A 513 -4.14 1.67 -1.99
C VAL A 513 -4.80 1.04 -0.76
N ARG A 514 -5.35 -0.16 -0.93
CA ARG A 514 -6.01 -0.91 0.14
C ARG A 514 -5.07 -1.99 0.64
N LEU A 515 -4.83 -2.01 1.95
CA LEU A 515 -4.01 -2.99 2.66
C LEU A 515 -4.89 -3.69 3.70
N GLU A 516 -4.97 -5.01 3.63
CA GLU A 516 -5.63 -5.85 4.61
C GLU A 516 -4.59 -6.72 5.32
N LEU A 517 -4.56 -6.64 6.64
CA LEU A 517 -3.60 -7.31 7.50
C LEU A 517 -4.33 -8.23 8.49
N PRO A 518 -3.80 -9.42 8.78
CA PRO A 518 -4.31 -10.22 9.88
C PRO A 518 -3.79 -9.64 11.19
N THR A 519 -4.70 -9.32 12.11
CA THR A 519 -4.31 -8.70 13.39
C THR A 519 -3.37 -9.58 14.21
N LEU A 520 -3.47 -10.91 14.08
CA LEU A 520 -2.56 -11.89 14.69
C LEU A 520 -1.08 -11.65 14.32
N LEU A 521 -0.78 -10.97 13.21
CA LEU A 521 0.59 -10.57 12.88
C LEU A 521 1.26 -9.77 14.01
N VAL A 522 0.49 -8.99 14.78
CA VAL A 522 1.01 -8.26 15.96
C VAL A 522 1.58 -9.23 17.00
N GLN A 523 0.96 -10.39 17.22
CA GLN A 523 1.49 -11.41 18.13
C GLN A 523 2.85 -11.92 17.66
N ALA A 524 3.00 -12.18 16.37
CA ALA A 524 4.26 -12.65 15.80
C ALA A 524 5.37 -11.59 15.94
N ILE A 525 5.06 -10.32 15.67
CA ILE A 525 6.01 -9.21 15.84
C ILE A 525 6.47 -9.13 17.29
N VAL A 526 5.54 -9.10 18.25
CA VAL A 526 5.86 -9.03 19.69
C VAL A 526 6.63 -10.26 20.16
N ALA A 527 6.30 -11.45 19.67
CA ALA A 527 7.01 -12.68 20.01
C ALA A 527 8.46 -12.66 19.50
N SER A 528 8.69 -12.11 18.31
CA SER A 528 10.04 -12.07 17.71
C SER A 528 11.01 -11.11 18.40
N THR A 529 10.52 -10.14 19.17
CA THR A 529 11.36 -9.15 19.88
C THR A 529 11.63 -9.51 21.34
N ARG A 530 11.01 -10.58 21.86
CA ARG A 530 11.13 -10.99 23.28
C ARG A 530 12.20 -12.07 23.53
N GLN A 531 12.90 -12.50 22.48
CA GLN A 531 14.02 -13.44 22.53
C GLN A 531 15.29 -12.70 22.14
#